data_AF-A0A3E0GUB9-F1
#
_entry.id   AF-A0A3E0GUB9-F1
#
_cell.length_a   1.000
_cell.length_b   1.000
_cell.length_c   1.000
_cell.angle_alpha   90.00
_cell.angle_beta   90.00
_cell.angle_gamma   90.00
#
_symmetry.space_group_name_H-M   'P 1'
#
loop_
_entity.id
_entity.type
_entity.pdbx_description
1 polymer ?
#
loop_
_entity_poly.entity_id
_entity_poly.type
_entity_poly.pdbx_seq_one_letter_code
_entity_poly.pdbx_strand_id
1 'polypeptide(L)'
;MDPARLIRTVLAAAVVGGPLAACVGGLLSPAIHENGAVSIARNAAADPLGNGTHLAMFALASFLLPLSAVGLAWLAYPRTPWLATIGGLLAVLGWLPYSALTALDDLADQMAHLPNAASYAALYDRFSVDPVMNPLLVVYIVGHLVAYVLLGIALLSADAVPRWSAWGLIVSSPLTIATFVLPGRPIAVGLAAITLIAVASVPAAWALGRPVTARSLPSPV
;
A
#
# COMPACT_ATOMS: atom_id res chain seq x y z
N MET A 1 3.08 27.06 12.48
CA MET A 1 2.06 26.00 12.54
C MET A 1 2.32 25.19 13.80
N ASP A 2 1.30 24.88 14.60
CA ASP A 2 1.44 23.97 15.75
C ASP A 2 1.98 22.60 15.28
N PRO A 3 3.06 22.06 15.87
CA PRO A 3 3.61 20.75 15.52
C PRO A 3 2.57 19.63 15.47
N ALA A 4 1.60 19.62 16.40
CA ALA A 4 0.55 18.60 16.42
C ALA A 4 -0.35 18.70 15.19
N ARG A 5 -0.69 19.93 14.76
CA ARG A 5 -1.46 20.17 13.54
C ARG A 5 -0.70 19.73 12.29
N LEU A 6 0.61 20.00 12.22
CA LEU A 6 1.46 19.57 11.11
C LEU A 6 1.47 18.04 10.96
N ILE A 7 1.71 17.31 12.05
CA ILE A 7 1.73 15.83 12.05
C ILE A 7 0.39 15.28 11.54
N ARG A 8 -0.73 15.82 12.03
CA ARG A 8 -2.08 15.42 11.58
C ARG A 8 -2.30 15.65 10.10
N THR A 9 -1.87 16.79 9.58
CA THR A 9 -1.98 17.10 8.15
C THR A 9 -1.12 16.15 7.31
N VAL A 10 0.11 15.85 7.73
CA VAL A 10 0.99 14.90 7.04
C VAL A 10 0.36 13.51 7.03
N LEU A 11 -0.13 13.02 8.17
CA LEU A 11 -0.77 11.71 8.26
C LEU A 11 -2.08 11.65 7.45
N ALA A 12 -2.91 12.69 7.50
CA ALA A 12 -4.12 12.76 6.68
C ALA A 12 -3.79 12.71 5.17
N ALA A 13 -2.77 13.44 4.74
CA ALA A 13 -2.30 13.41 3.35
C ALA A 13 -1.77 12.01 2.98
N ALA A 14 -0.98 11.38 3.84
CA ALA A 14 -0.45 10.04 3.61
C ALA A 14 -1.55 8.96 3.56
N VAL A 15 -2.56 9.06 4.42
CA VAL A 15 -3.68 8.11 4.52
C VAL A 15 -4.40 7.93 3.18
N VAL A 16 -4.59 9.01 2.42
CA VAL A 16 -5.17 8.96 1.06
C VAL A 16 -4.09 8.83 -0.01
N GLY A 17 -3.02 9.61 0.11
CA GLY A 17 -1.97 9.72 -0.90
C GLY A 17 -1.22 8.43 -1.15
N GLY A 18 -0.95 7.63 -0.11
CA GLY A 18 -0.27 6.34 -0.25
C GLY A 18 -1.07 5.35 -1.11
N PRO A 19 -2.31 4.99 -0.71
CA PRO A 19 -3.16 4.11 -1.52
C PRO A 19 -3.45 4.68 -2.92
N LEU A 20 -3.65 6.00 -3.05
CA LEU A 20 -3.89 6.63 -4.34
C LEU A 20 -2.69 6.52 -5.27
N ALA A 21 -1.48 6.79 -4.78
CA ALA A 21 -0.25 6.62 -5.54
C ALA A 21 -0.08 5.15 -5.98
N ALA A 22 -0.33 4.21 -5.08
CA ALA A 22 -0.28 2.79 -5.43
C ALA A 22 -1.37 2.39 -6.46
N CYS A 23 -2.58 2.98 -6.40
CA CYS A 23 -3.61 2.78 -7.43
C CYS A 23 -3.14 3.27 -8.81
N VAL A 24 -2.61 4.50 -8.88
CA VAL A 24 -2.15 5.09 -10.14
C VAL A 24 -0.96 4.30 -10.70
N GLY A 25 0.00 3.93 -9.85
CA GLY A 25 1.12 3.08 -10.27
C GLY A 25 0.65 1.71 -10.76
N GLY A 26 -0.29 1.07 -10.07
CA GLY A 26 -0.82 -0.23 -10.47
C GLY A 26 -1.60 -0.17 -11.78
N LEU A 27 -2.31 0.93 -12.04
CA LEU A 27 -3.05 1.14 -13.30
C LEU A 27 -2.11 1.32 -14.50
N LEU A 28 -0.93 1.92 -14.27
CA LEU A 28 0.06 2.21 -15.32
C LEU A 28 1.16 1.17 -15.44
N SER A 29 1.24 0.22 -14.49
CA SER A 29 2.26 -0.82 -14.47
C SER A 29 2.14 -1.74 -15.70
N PRO A 30 3.22 -1.95 -16.47
CA PRO A 30 3.18 -2.81 -17.66
C PRO A 30 3.13 -4.29 -17.31
N ALA A 31 3.63 -4.70 -16.14
CA ALA A 31 3.65 -6.08 -15.70
C ALA A 31 3.52 -6.15 -14.18
N ILE A 32 2.63 -7.02 -13.70
CA ILE A 32 2.40 -7.22 -12.26
C ILE A 32 2.74 -8.67 -11.92
N HIS A 33 3.87 -8.86 -11.24
CA HIS A 33 4.29 -10.16 -10.70
C HIS A 33 4.39 -11.28 -11.75
N GLU A 34 4.88 -10.98 -12.96
CA GLU A 34 5.10 -11.95 -14.04
C GLU A 34 6.54 -12.49 -14.03
N ASN A 35 6.83 -13.53 -14.82
CA ASN A 35 8.21 -13.99 -15.03
C ASN A 35 9.05 -12.94 -15.77
N GLY A 36 10.38 -13.06 -15.67
CA GLY A 36 11.33 -12.08 -16.19
C GLY A 36 11.20 -11.84 -17.68
N ALA A 37 10.95 -12.88 -18.49
CA ALA A 37 10.78 -12.74 -19.93
C ALA A 37 9.56 -11.87 -20.28
N VAL A 38 8.43 -12.11 -19.61
CA VAL A 38 7.20 -11.32 -19.81
C VAL A 38 7.37 -9.90 -19.27
N SER A 39 7.94 -9.74 -18.07
CA SER A 39 8.15 -8.44 -17.44
C SER A 39 9.05 -7.53 -18.29
N ILE A 40 10.19 -8.05 -18.78
CA ILE A 40 11.11 -7.33 -19.67
C ILE A 40 10.41 -6.98 -20.99
N ALA A 41 9.74 -7.94 -21.63
CA ALA A 41 9.08 -7.69 -22.92
C ALA A 41 7.94 -6.65 -22.82
N ARG A 42 7.16 -6.66 -21.72
CA ARG A 42 6.09 -5.67 -21.51
C ARG A 42 6.64 -4.28 -21.19
N ASN A 43 7.74 -4.18 -20.44
CA ASN A 43 8.41 -2.89 -20.23
C ASN A 43 8.99 -2.33 -21.55
N ALA A 44 9.57 -3.18 -22.40
CA ALA A 44 10.08 -2.76 -23.71
C ALA A 44 8.99 -2.23 -24.65
N ALA A 45 7.75 -2.69 -24.46
CA ALA A 45 6.59 -2.28 -25.26
C ALA A 45 5.74 -1.18 -24.58
N ALA A 46 6.11 -0.75 -23.37
CA ALA A 46 5.35 0.23 -22.61
C ALA A 46 5.52 1.65 -23.16
N ASP A 47 4.50 2.48 -23.00
CA ASP A 47 4.65 3.92 -23.21
C ASP A 47 5.65 4.49 -22.17
N PRO A 48 6.73 5.18 -22.57
CA PRO A 48 7.76 5.64 -21.64
C PRO A 48 7.23 6.59 -20.56
N LEU A 49 6.28 7.47 -20.90
CA LEU A 49 5.68 8.40 -19.95
C LEU A 49 4.81 7.66 -18.93
N GLY A 50 3.99 6.73 -19.39
CA GLY A 50 3.19 5.84 -18.54
C GLY A 50 4.06 5.02 -17.61
N ASN A 51 5.13 4.41 -18.14
CA ASN A 51 6.04 3.58 -17.35
C ASN A 51 6.77 4.40 -16.28
N GLY A 52 7.35 5.53 -16.65
CA GLY A 52 8.01 6.44 -15.70
C GLY A 52 7.06 6.97 -14.64
N THR A 53 5.80 7.25 -15.00
CA THR A 53 4.77 7.66 -14.03
C THR A 53 4.44 6.53 -13.06
N HIS A 54 4.35 5.27 -13.53
CA HIS A 54 4.10 4.13 -12.64
C HIS A 54 5.20 4.01 -11.59
N LEU A 55 6.48 4.05 -12.00
CA LEU A 55 7.63 3.94 -11.11
C LEU A 55 7.67 5.08 -10.09
N ALA A 56 7.43 6.32 -10.55
CA ALA A 56 7.37 7.48 -9.66
C ALA A 56 6.24 7.37 -8.61
N MET A 57 5.08 6.84 -9.02
CA MET A 57 3.95 6.64 -8.11
C MET A 57 4.18 5.50 -7.10
N PHE A 58 4.78 4.38 -7.52
CA PHE A 58 5.18 3.31 -6.61
C PHE A 58 6.28 3.76 -5.64
N ALA A 59 7.25 4.55 -6.10
CA ALA A 59 8.26 5.16 -5.24
C ALA A 59 7.62 6.10 -4.21
N LEU A 60 6.69 6.97 -4.62
CA LEU A 60 5.95 7.84 -3.71
C LEU A 60 5.12 7.03 -2.70
N ALA A 61 4.43 5.99 -3.16
CA ALA A 61 3.64 5.10 -2.31
C ALA A 61 4.51 4.40 -1.25
N SER A 62 5.75 4.01 -1.58
CA SER A 62 6.70 3.40 -0.65
C SER A 62 6.96 4.24 0.61
N PHE A 63 6.89 5.58 0.50
CA PHE A 63 7.04 6.47 1.66
C PHE A 63 5.71 6.77 2.35
N LEU A 64 4.63 6.91 1.58
CA LEU A 64 3.33 7.33 2.10
C LEU A 64 2.56 6.19 2.78
N LEU A 65 2.71 4.94 2.34
CA LEU A 65 1.94 3.82 2.88
C LEU A 65 2.30 3.46 4.33
N PRO A 66 3.58 3.43 4.77
CA PRO A 66 3.90 3.30 6.18
C PRO A 66 3.32 4.45 7.03
N LEU A 67 3.33 5.68 6.51
CA LEU A 67 2.74 6.84 7.20
C LEU A 67 1.21 6.76 7.24
N SER A 68 0.58 6.26 6.17
CA SER A 68 -0.86 5.95 6.12
C SER A 68 -1.23 4.99 7.25
N ALA A 69 -0.47 3.91 7.43
CA ALA A 69 -0.68 2.95 8.50
C ALA A 69 -0.61 3.59 9.89
N VAL A 70 0.39 4.44 10.13
CA VAL A 70 0.52 5.20 11.38
C VAL A 70 -0.69 6.11 11.60
N GLY A 71 -1.17 6.79 10.55
CA GLY A 71 -2.36 7.65 10.62
C GLY A 71 -3.63 6.87 10.99
N LEU A 72 -3.86 5.72 10.37
CA LEU A 72 -5.01 4.86 10.66
C LEU A 72 -4.94 4.29 12.09
N ALA A 73 -3.77 3.79 12.50
CA ALA A 73 -3.55 3.27 13.85
C ALA A 73 -3.76 4.38 14.89
N TRP A 74 -3.20 5.57 14.67
CA TRP A 74 -3.34 6.69 15.59
C TRP A 74 -4.80 7.11 15.78
N LEU A 75 -5.59 7.09 14.71
CA LEU A 75 -7.01 7.41 14.76
C LEU A 75 -7.81 6.41 15.62
N ALA A 76 -7.47 5.13 15.57
CA ALA A 76 -8.16 4.07 16.33
C ALA A 76 -7.66 3.92 17.78
N TYR A 77 -6.39 4.26 18.04
CA TYR A 77 -5.66 4.00 19.28
C TYR A 77 -6.41 4.40 20.58
N PRO A 78 -7.08 5.56 20.68
CA PRO A 78 -7.73 5.97 21.93
C PRO A 78 -8.83 5.02 22.42
N ARG A 79 -9.42 4.21 21.54
CA ARG A 79 -10.52 3.28 21.88
C ARG A 79 -10.14 1.82 21.73
N THR A 80 -9.22 1.50 20.83
CA THR A 80 -8.82 0.12 20.53
C THR A 80 -7.30 -0.04 20.48
N PRO A 81 -6.58 0.27 21.59
CA PRO A 81 -5.12 0.43 21.58
C PRO A 81 -4.37 -0.82 21.14
N TRP A 82 -4.83 -2.02 21.51
CA TRP A 82 -4.20 -3.28 21.10
C TRP A 82 -4.32 -3.55 19.60
N LEU A 83 -5.54 -3.44 19.04
CA LEU A 83 -5.76 -3.65 17.60
C LEU A 83 -5.04 -2.58 16.77
N ALA A 84 -5.09 -1.33 17.21
CA ALA A 84 -4.40 -0.22 16.57
C ALA A 84 -2.87 -0.43 16.57
N THR A 85 -2.29 -0.87 17.68
CA THR A 85 -0.84 -1.10 17.79
C THR A 85 -0.38 -2.28 16.95
N ILE A 86 -1.03 -3.44 17.08
CA ILE A 86 -0.66 -4.65 16.32
C ILE A 86 -0.89 -4.43 14.83
N GLY A 87 -2.06 -3.92 14.45
CA GLY A 87 -2.37 -3.60 13.05
C GLY A 87 -1.43 -2.54 12.48
N GLY A 88 -1.15 -1.47 13.22
CA GLY A 88 -0.22 -0.42 12.81
C GLY A 88 1.20 -0.92 12.60
N LEU A 89 1.74 -1.70 13.55
CA LEU A 89 3.08 -2.29 13.43
C LEU A 89 3.18 -3.25 12.24
N LEU A 90 2.20 -4.14 12.08
CA LEU A 90 2.17 -5.06 10.93
C LEU A 90 2.08 -4.32 9.60
N ALA A 91 1.29 -3.24 9.51
CA ALA A 91 1.19 -2.47 8.28
C ALA A 91 2.49 -1.71 7.98
N VAL A 92 3.13 -1.09 8.98
CA VAL A 92 4.42 -0.42 8.76
C VAL A 92 5.45 -1.42 8.27
N LEU A 93 5.64 -2.54 8.98
CA LEU A 93 6.59 -3.58 8.60
C LEU A 93 6.24 -4.22 7.25
N GLY A 94 4.96 -4.42 6.97
CA GLY A 94 4.47 -4.96 5.70
C GLY A 94 4.69 -4.00 4.52
N TRP A 95 4.63 -2.69 4.73
CA TRP A 95 4.85 -1.72 3.64
C TRP A 95 6.33 -1.36 3.43
N LEU A 96 7.22 -1.58 4.40
CA LEU A 96 8.66 -1.29 4.24
C LEU A 96 9.30 -1.97 3.01
N PRO A 97 9.06 -3.28 2.73
CA PRO A 97 9.61 -3.94 1.55
C PRO A 97 9.07 -3.43 0.21
N TYR A 98 8.00 -2.64 0.19
CA TYR A 98 7.39 -2.17 -1.06
C TYR A 98 8.37 -1.37 -1.94
N SER A 99 9.32 -0.67 -1.31
CA SER A 99 10.42 0.01 -2.02
C SER A 99 11.33 -0.95 -2.79
N ALA A 100 11.65 -2.12 -2.23
CA ALA A 100 12.43 -3.14 -2.91
C ALA A 100 11.64 -3.77 -4.07
N LEU A 101 10.32 -3.93 -3.92
CA LEU A 101 9.45 -4.38 -5.00
C LEU A 101 9.35 -3.34 -6.12
N THR A 102 9.30 -2.05 -5.79
CA THR A 102 9.36 -0.96 -6.78
C THR A 102 10.71 -0.95 -7.50
N ALA A 103 11.81 -1.18 -6.78
CA ALA A 103 13.13 -1.28 -7.40
C ALA A 103 13.26 -2.52 -8.31
N LEU A 104 12.51 -3.60 -8.03
CA LEU A 104 12.43 -4.75 -8.92
C LEU A 104 11.70 -4.40 -10.22
N ASP A 105 10.62 -3.61 -10.16
CA ASP A 105 9.93 -3.10 -11.35
C ASP A 105 10.83 -2.16 -12.18
N ASP A 106 11.57 -1.27 -11.52
CA ASP A 106 12.59 -0.41 -12.16
C ASP A 106 13.68 -1.25 -12.84
N LEU A 107 14.17 -2.31 -12.17
CA LEU A 107 15.16 -3.21 -12.76
C LEU A 107 14.65 -3.89 -14.05
N ALA A 108 13.37 -4.27 -14.09
CA ALA A 108 12.77 -4.83 -15.31
C ALA A 108 12.73 -3.80 -16.45
N ASP A 109 12.41 -2.54 -16.14
CA ASP A 109 12.44 -1.43 -17.10
C ASP A 109 13.86 -1.18 -17.64
N GLN A 110 14.86 -1.13 -16.75
CA GLN A 110 16.26 -0.97 -17.17
C GLN A 110 16.71 -2.13 -18.08
N MET A 111 16.42 -3.38 -17.68
CA MET A 111 16.77 -4.56 -18.48
C MET A 111 16.11 -4.57 -19.86
N ALA A 112 14.89 -4.04 -19.98
CA ALA A 112 14.15 -3.96 -21.23
C ALA A 112 14.82 -3.09 -22.30
N HIS A 113 15.65 -2.14 -21.87
CA HIS A 113 16.34 -1.19 -22.75
C HIS A 113 17.82 -1.52 -22.96
N LEU A 114 18.33 -2.61 -22.37
CA LEU A 114 19.70 -3.07 -22.59
C LEU A 114 19.82 -3.90 -23.89
N PRO A 115 21.01 -3.91 -24.54
CA PRO A 115 21.29 -4.86 -25.61
C PRO A 115 21.07 -6.31 -25.15
N ASN A 116 20.45 -7.14 -26.00
CA ASN A 116 20.12 -8.53 -25.69
C ASN A 116 19.22 -8.69 -24.44
N ALA A 117 18.25 -7.79 -24.24
CA ALA A 117 17.31 -7.77 -23.10
C ALA A 117 16.77 -9.16 -22.68
N ALA A 118 16.41 -10.01 -23.64
CA ALA A 118 15.90 -11.36 -23.39
C ALA A 118 16.86 -12.27 -22.59
N SER A 119 18.18 -12.02 -22.67
CA SER A 119 19.19 -12.79 -21.93
C SER A 119 19.15 -12.56 -20.41
N TYR A 120 18.51 -11.47 -19.95
CA TYR A 120 18.40 -11.14 -18.53
C TYR A 120 17.20 -11.78 -17.83
N ALA A 121 16.27 -12.40 -18.56
CA ALA A 121 15.04 -12.98 -17.99
C ALA A 121 15.33 -13.98 -16.85
N ALA A 122 16.26 -14.89 -17.05
CA ALA A 122 16.63 -15.89 -16.04
C ALA A 122 17.33 -15.28 -14.82
N LEU A 123 18.06 -14.16 -15.00
CA LEU A 123 18.66 -13.43 -13.90
C LEU A 123 17.57 -12.74 -13.07
N TYR A 124 16.64 -12.06 -13.73
CA TYR A 124 15.49 -11.42 -13.08
C TYR A 124 14.68 -12.43 -12.26
N ASP A 125 14.33 -13.58 -12.85
CA ASP A 125 13.59 -14.63 -12.15
C ASP A 125 14.31 -15.07 -10.88
N ARG A 126 15.60 -15.40 -10.98
CA ARG A 126 16.42 -15.82 -9.83
C ARG A 126 16.50 -14.75 -8.76
N PHE A 127 16.70 -13.49 -9.15
CA PHE A 127 16.76 -12.37 -8.22
C PHE A 127 15.44 -12.15 -7.50
N SER A 128 14.31 -12.23 -8.22
CA SER A 128 12.97 -11.99 -7.68
C SER A 128 12.53 -12.96 -6.57
N VAL A 129 13.13 -14.16 -6.53
CA VAL A 129 12.85 -15.21 -5.54
C VAL A 129 14.08 -15.64 -4.74
N ASP A 130 15.13 -14.81 -4.74
CA ASP A 130 16.35 -15.12 -4.00
C ASP A 130 16.13 -15.10 -2.47
N PRO A 131 17.12 -15.54 -1.66
CA PRO A 131 17.00 -15.57 -0.21
C PRO A 131 16.78 -14.20 0.47
N VAL A 132 16.88 -13.08 -0.25
CA VAL A 132 16.62 -11.73 0.27
C VAL A 132 15.25 -11.24 -0.19
N MET A 133 14.98 -11.29 -1.48
CA MET A 133 13.74 -10.81 -2.09
C MET A 133 12.53 -11.64 -1.69
N ASN A 134 12.67 -12.96 -1.56
CA ASN A 134 11.54 -13.81 -1.19
C ASN A 134 11.05 -13.53 0.25
N PRO A 135 11.91 -13.43 1.29
CA PRO A 135 11.45 -12.99 2.61
C PRO A 135 10.82 -11.59 2.61
N LEU A 136 11.37 -10.63 1.84
CA LEU A 136 10.80 -9.29 1.70
C LEU A 136 9.38 -9.34 1.12
N LEU A 137 9.18 -10.16 0.08
CA LEU A 137 7.86 -10.40 -0.51
C LEU A 137 6.89 -11.05 0.50
N VAL A 138 7.34 -12.03 1.28
CA VAL A 138 6.50 -12.69 2.29
C VAL A 138 6.10 -11.72 3.40
N VAL A 139 7.06 -10.94 3.93
CA VAL A 139 6.80 -9.88 4.93
C VAL A 139 5.81 -8.86 4.38
N TYR A 140 6.00 -8.46 3.12
CA TYR A 140 5.07 -7.58 2.43
C TYR A 140 3.66 -8.17 2.45
N ILE A 141 3.47 -9.34 1.84
CA ILE A 141 2.17 -10.00 1.69
C ILE A 141 1.48 -10.17 3.04
N VAL A 142 2.14 -10.81 4.01
CA VAL A 142 1.50 -11.12 5.29
C VAL A 142 1.25 -9.85 6.09
N GLY A 143 2.24 -8.96 6.15
CA GLY A 143 2.17 -7.74 6.95
C GLY A 143 1.02 -6.83 6.53
N HIS A 144 0.93 -6.45 5.25
CA HIS A 144 -0.10 -5.50 4.84
C HIS A 144 -1.50 -6.12 4.80
N LEU A 145 -1.66 -7.38 4.37
CA LEU A 145 -2.97 -8.03 4.28
C LEU A 145 -3.59 -8.23 5.67
N VAL A 146 -2.83 -8.76 6.62
CA VAL A 146 -3.33 -8.93 7.99
C VAL A 146 -3.58 -7.55 8.63
N ALA A 147 -2.72 -6.58 8.36
CA ALA A 147 -2.84 -5.27 8.97
C ALA A 147 -4.09 -4.50 8.52
N TYR A 148 -4.48 -4.50 7.24
CA TYR A 148 -5.70 -3.81 6.82
C TYR A 148 -6.96 -4.41 7.41
N VAL A 149 -6.99 -5.73 7.61
CA VAL A 149 -8.08 -6.39 8.35
C VAL A 149 -8.12 -5.90 9.80
N LEU A 150 -6.99 -5.94 10.50
CA LEU A 150 -6.91 -5.51 11.91
C LEU A 150 -7.20 -4.02 12.10
N LEU A 151 -6.65 -3.16 11.25
CA LEU A 151 -6.89 -1.72 11.27
C LEU A 151 -8.33 -1.39 10.92
N GLY A 152 -8.92 -2.09 9.95
CA GLY A 152 -10.35 -1.95 9.63
C GLY A 152 -11.23 -2.34 10.82
N ILE A 153 -10.95 -3.46 11.49
CA ILE A 153 -11.65 -3.87 12.72
C ILE A 153 -11.44 -2.83 13.83
N ALA A 154 -10.20 -2.35 14.03
CA ALA A 154 -9.87 -1.34 15.04
C ALA A 154 -10.68 -0.06 14.85
N LEU A 155 -10.78 0.43 13.60
CA LEU A 155 -11.53 1.61 13.21
C LEU A 155 -13.05 1.41 13.35
N LEU A 156 -13.54 0.21 13.02
CA LEU A 156 -14.94 -0.18 13.19
C LEU A 156 -15.32 -0.21 14.68
N SER A 157 -14.51 -0.87 15.50
CA SER A 157 -14.72 -0.98 16.95
C SER A 157 -14.55 0.34 17.69
N ALA A 158 -13.75 1.27 17.15
CA ALA A 158 -13.59 2.61 17.68
C ALA A 158 -14.68 3.59 17.21
N ASP A 159 -15.59 3.18 16.32
CA ASP A 159 -16.52 4.07 15.60
C ASP A 159 -15.81 5.34 15.07
N ALA A 160 -14.57 5.18 14.61
CA ALA A 160 -13.70 6.30 14.22
C ALA A 160 -13.99 6.81 12.80
N VAL A 161 -14.58 5.94 11.98
CA VAL A 161 -14.96 6.20 10.58
C VAL A 161 -16.32 5.53 10.29
N PRO A 162 -17.01 5.90 9.20
CA PRO A 162 -18.21 5.20 8.76
C PRO A 162 -17.95 3.70 8.54
N ARG A 163 -18.92 2.86 8.90
CA ARG A 163 -18.79 1.38 8.82
C ARG A 163 -18.40 0.89 7.42
N TRP A 164 -18.89 1.51 6.35
CA TRP A 164 -18.55 1.13 4.98
C TRP A 164 -17.05 1.30 4.68
N SER A 165 -16.42 2.32 5.26
CA SER A 165 -14.99 2.60 5.08
C SER A 165 -14.15 1.55 5.82
N ALA A 166 -14.52 1.24 7.06
CA ALA A 166 -13.88 0.16 7.81
C ALA A 166 -14.02 -1.20 7.09
N TRP A 167 -15.22 -1.54 6.60
CA TRP A 167 -15.43 -2.74 5.79
C TRP A 167 -14.65 -2.73 4.47
N GLY A 168 -14.52 -1.57 3.83
CA GLY A 168 -13.70 -1.44 2.62
C GLY A 168 -12.23 -1.84 2.86
N LEU A 169 -11.65 -1.39 3.98
CA LEU A 169 -10.31 -1.81 4.38
C LEU A 169 -10.24 -3.32 4.65
N ILE A 170 -11.21 -3.88 5.40
CA ILE A 170 -11.26 -5.32 5.70
C ILE A 170 -11.35 -6.17 4.42
N VAL A 171 -12.24 -5.80 3.50
CA VAL A 171 -12.53 -6.57 2.28
C VAL A 171 -11.44 -6.41 1.21
N SER A 172 -10.65 -5.34 1.26
CA SER A 172 -9.54 -5.15 0.31
C SER A 172 -8.52 -6.30 0.34
N SER A 173 -8.27 -6.88 1.52
CA SER A 173 -7.28 -7.96 1.69
C SER A 173 -7.71 -9.27 1.01
N PRO A 174 -8.91 -9.83 1.26
CA PRO A 174 -9.36 -11.02 0.53
C PRO A 174 -9.50 -10.79 -0.98
N LEU A 175 -9.86 -9.58 -1.44
CA LEU A 175 -9.84 -9.26 -2.88
C LEU A 175 -8.41 -9.29 -3.46
N THR A 176 -7.44 -8.76 -2.72
CA THR A 176 -6.02 -8.84 -3.10
C THR A 176 -5.57 -10.29 -3.19
N ILE A 177 -5.89 -11.12 -2.20
CA ILE A 177 -5.60 -12.57 -2.23
C ILE A 177 -6.26 -13.23 -3.44
N ALA A 178 -7.53 -12.94 -3.71
CA ALA A 178 -8.26 -13.51 -4.84
C ALA A 178 -7.58 -13.20 -6.19
N THR A 179 -6.97 -12.03 -6.34
CA THR A 179 -6.21 -11.65 -7.54
C THR A 179 -5.06 -12.61 -7.84
N PHE A 180 -4.43 -13.17 -6.80
CA PHE A 180 -3.26 -14.05 -6.95
C PHE A 180 -3.62 -15.54 -6.95
N VAL A 181 -4.73 -15.92 -6.30
CA VAL A 181 -5.14 -17.32 -6.17
C VAL A 181 -6.05 -17.78 -7.32
N LEU A 182 -6.84 -16.87 -7.91
CA LEU A 182 -7.77 -17.23 -8.97
C LEU A 182 -7.06 -17.48 -10.31
N PRO A 183 -7.55 -18.44 -11.12
CA PRO A 183 -7.03 -18.70 -12.46
C PRO A 183 -7.04 -17.43 -13.32
N GLY A 184 -5.97 -17.24 -14.11
CA GLY A 184 -5.84 -16.09 -15.00
C GLY A 184 -5.51 -14.76 -14.30
N ARG A 185 -5.32 -14.77 -12.97
CA ARG A 185 -4.84 -13.63 -12.17
C ARG A 185 -5.57 -12.33 -12.50
N PRO A 186 -6.88 -12.23 -12.18
CA PRO A 186 -7.71 -11.15 -12.70
C PRO A 186 -7.27 -9.79 -12.16
N ILE A 187 -6.41 -9.08 -12.90
CA ILE A 187 -5.80 -7.80 -12.51
C ILE A 187 -6.86 -6.77 -12.10
N ALA A 188 -8.03 -6.80 -12.74
CA ALA A 188 -9.17 -5.94 -12.39
C ALA A 188 -9.62 -6.10 -10.93
N VAL A 189 -9.52 -7.30 -10.34
CA VAL A 189 -9.83 -7.55 -8.92
C VAL A 189 -8.79 -6.88 -8.02
N GLY A 190 -7.51 -6.92 -8.40
CA GLY A 190 -6.43 -6.26 -7.67
C GLY A 190 -6.56 -4.74 -7.71
N LEU A 191 -6.86 -4.19 -8.89
CA LEU A 191 -7.15 -2.77 -9.07
C LEU A 191 -8.39 -2.33 -8.27
N ALA A 192 -9.43 -3.17 -8.22
CA ALA A 192 -10.60 -2.91 -7.39
C ALA A 192 -10.24 -2.93 -5.89
N ALA A 193 -9.41 -3.88 -5.45
CA ALA A 193 -8.97 -3.99 -4.07
C ALA A 193 -8.21 -2.73 -3.60
N ILE A 194 -7.24 -2.26 -4.40
CA ILE A 194 -6.45 -1.08 -4.04
C ILE A 194 -7.26 0.22 -4.15
N THR A 195 -8.14 0.32 -5.15
CA THR A 195 -9.09 1.44 -5.27
C THR A 195 -10.02 1.49 -4.06
N LEU A 196 -10.48 0.33 -3.58
CA LEU A 196 -11.29 0.24 -2.37
C LEU A 196 -10.53 0.76 -1.15
N ILE A 197 -9.23 0.44 -1.00
CA ILE A 197 -8.40 1.01 0.09
C ILE A 197 -8.34 2.54 -0.03
N ALA A 198 -8.07 3.08 -1.22
CA ALA A 198 -7.98 4.52 -1.44
C ALA A 198 -9.28 5.24 -1.07
N VAL A 199 -10.42 4.75 -1.56
CA VAL A 199 -11.74 5.34 -1.27
C VAL A 199 -12.11 5.18 0.21
N ALA A 200 -11.87 4.00 0.78
CA ALA A 200 -12.11 3.71 2.19
C ALA A 200 -11.25 4.55 3.14
N SER A 201 -10.11 5.06 2.69
CA SER A 201 -9.19 5.86 3.51
C SER A 201 -9.62 7.34 3.62
N VAL A 202 -10.49 7.84 2.73
CA VAL A 202 -10.91 9.25 2.71
C VAL A 202 -11.57 9.70 4.03
N PRO A 203 -12.53 8.96 4.63
CA PRO A 203 -13.10 9.37 5.91
C PRO A 203 -12.10 9.42 7.06
N ALA A 204 -11.11 8.52 7.07
CA ALA A 204 -10.06 8.51 8.09
C ALA A 204 -9.17 9.75 7.99
N ALA A 205 -8.75 10.12 6.76
CA ALA A 205 -7.99 11.35 6.54
C ALA A 205 -8.78 12.61 6.93
N TRP A 206 -10.08 12.63 6.62
CA TRP A 206 -10.94 13.73 7.05
C TRP A 206 -11.06 13.83 8.58
N ALA A 207 -11.20 12.70 9.27
CA ALA A 207 -11.21 12.66 10.74
C ALA A 207 -9.89 13.15 11.34
N LEU A 208 -8.75 12.78 10.76
CA LEU A 208 -7.43 13.28 11.15
C LEU A 208 -7.29 14.80 10.94
N GLY A 209 -7.94 15.39 9.94
CA GLY A 209 -7.90 16.82 9.66
C GLY A 209 -8.76 17.70 10.57
N ARG A 210 -9.71 17.14 11.33
CA ARG A 210 -10.64 17.92 12.17
C ARG A 210 -9.97 18.51 13.42
N PRO A 211 -10.16 19.79 13.78
CA PRO A 211 -9.62 20.34 15.04
C PRO A 211 -10.06 19.50 16.25
N VAL A 212 -9.17 19.23 17.20
CA VAL A 212 -9.58 18.65 18.49
C VAL A 212 -10.33 19.76 19.23
N THR A 213 -11.64 19.62 19.40
CA THR A 213 -12.41 20.56 20.21
C THR A 213 -12.09 20.32 21.68
N ALA A 214 -11.79 21.39 22.42
CA ALA A 214 -11.36 21.38 23.82
C ALA A 214 -12.33 20.71 24.82
N ARG A 215 -13.50 20.24 24.37
CA ARG A 215 -14.52 19.57 25.20
C ARG A 215 -14.22 18.11 25.56
N SER A 216 -13.15 17.51 25.04
CA SER A 216 -12.81 16.11 25.32
C SER A 216 -11.67 15.90 26.31
N LEU A 217 -11.17 16.95 26.97
CA LEU A 217 -10.23 16.76 28.08
C LEU A 217 -11.02 16.33 29.31
N PRO A 218 -10.74 15.14 29.90
CA PRO A 218 -11.31 14.78 31.18
C PRO A 218 -10.96 15.85 32.20
N SER A 219 -11.94 16.20 33.05
CA SER A 219 -11.70 17.05 34.22
C SER A 219 -10.48 16.52 34.95
N PRO A 220 -9.50 17.38 35.31
CA PRO A 220 -8.49 16.94 36.27
C PRO A 220 -9.24 16.49 37.52
N VAL A 221 -9.01 15.24 37.92
CA VAL A 221 -9.41 14.69 39.21
C VAL A 221 -8.24 14.89 40.16
#